data_AF-A0A410DT61-F1
#
_entry.id   AF-A0A410DT61-F1
#
_cell.length_a   1.000
_cell.length_b   1.000
_cell.length_c   1.000
_cell.angle_alpha   90.00
_cell.angle_beta   90.00
_cell.angle_gamma   90.00
#
_symmetry.space_group_name_H-M   'P 1'
#
loop_
_entity.id
_entity.type
_entity.pdbx_description
1 polymer ?
#
loop_
_entity_poly.entity_id
_entity_poly.type
_entity_poly.pdbx_seq_one_letter_code
_entity_poly.pdbx_strand_id
1 'polypeptide(L)'
;MINTEFILRNKANRRYLIFITIFMIIALALVVVMFKNVKIGKEVSKDYPNNKIIKDLSQEEKIEDFNYLYKGIEENYPFLQVNKRINNIDWEKNKELYMQRIKETDNDTDFYMVLQGILEDLNNPHTTMYKVNAEDIKALLKNKDKLEKENHKNNWHERNTIKIIENKTFLERNNIDTNNLNIDSDKPKDNDKQVSSENAGNDNIIAKYIVEDKVGYIRINSFDDSNIQKDEEVVNKYLEKVRDYKSLIIDIRGNRGGTDSYWKKVLFPRIINKTFSSTRYNFYRDGDISKDYLKYTYGDDLKGIGIVTKDLVSKLPNIPKEVLSDFKYYETDVNEINPKASINYKGKIYLLVDKSVYSAAESLAVFCKQSKLATLVGEKTKGGDNGIGPTTLMLPKSAFLFKFEISLGTHSEGTCDDEFMTEPDIYVKDASINEDFKLDNCINEVLKGQGDGA
;
A
#
# COMPACT_ATOMS: atom_id res chain seq x y z
N MET A 1 58.92 -10.50 -44.26
CA MET A 1 57.54 -11.03 -44.43
C MET A 1 56.92 -11.60 -43.14
N ILE A 2 57.37 -11.22 -41.93
CA ILE A 2 56.91 -11.84 -40.66
C ILE A 2 56.12 -10.83 -39.80
N ASN A 3 55.12 -10.13 -40.35
CA ASN A 3 54.38 -9.18 -39.50
C ASN A 3 52.87 -9.07 -39.75
N THR A 4 52.33 -9.70 -40.80
CA THR A 4 50.90 -9.60 -41.11
C THR A 4 50.09 -10.72 -40.44
N GLU A 5 50.58 -11.95 -40.43
CA GLU A 5 49.89 -13.09 -39.77
C GLU A 5 49.83 -12.95 -38.24
N PHE A 6 50.89 -12.45 -37.61
CA PHE A 6 50.93 -12.27 -36.15
C PHE A 6 49.91 -11.22 -35.66
N ILE A 7 49.76 -10.11 -36.41
CA ILE A 7 48.79 -9.05 -36.11
C ILE A 7 47.34 -9.52 -36.33
N LEU A 8 47.08 -10.30 -37.38
CA LEU A 8 45.76 -10.87 -37.67
C LEU A 8 45.35 -11.89 -36.60
N ARG A 9 46.27 -12.75 -36.17
CA ARG A 9 46.03 -13.75 -35.11
C ARG A 9 45.73 -13.08 -33.76
N ASN A 10 46.42 -12.00 -33.42
CA ASN A 10 46.14 -11.22 -32.21
C ASN A 10 44.79 -10.49 -32.24
N LYS A 11 44.34 -9.97 -33.40
CA LYS A 11 43.00 -9.37 -33.53
C LYS A 11 41.89 -10.41 -33.41
N ALA A 12 42.06 -11.60 -34.00
CA ALA A 12 41.11 -12.70 -33.88
C ALA A 12 40.99 -13.19 -32.42
N ASN A 13 42.13 -13.37 -31.73
CA ASN A 13 42.17 -13.75 -30.33
C ASN A 13 41.51 -12.71 -29.41
N ARG A 14 41.69 -11.41 -29.69
CA ARG A 14 41.04 -10.33 -28.93
C ARG A 14 39.53 -10.31 -29.13
N ARG A 15 39.04 -10.54 -30.36
CA ARG A 15 37.60 -10.68 -30.62
C ARG A 15 37.01 -11.90 -29.91
N TYR A 16 37.72 -13.02 -29.94
CA TYR A 16 37.31 -14.23 -29.24
C TYR A 16 37.23 -14.04 -27.72
N LEU A 17 38.20 -13.36 -27.11
CA LEU A 17 38.16 -13.00 -25.69
C LEU A 17 36.97 -12.08 -25.36
N ILE A 18 36.65 -11.10 -26.20
CA ILE A 18 35.50 -10.21 -26.00
C ILE A 18 34.20 -11.01 -26.04
N PHE A 19 34.03 -11.92 -27.01
CA PHE A 19 32.86 -12.78 -27.10
C PHE A 19 32.70 -13.69 -25.87
N ILE A 20 33.79 -14.32 -25.41
CA ILE A 20 33.77 -15.13 -24.18
C ILE A 20 33.40 -14.29 -22.96
N THR A 21 33.91 -13.07 -22.87
CA THR A 21 33.63 -12.18 -21.74
C THR A 21 32.15 -11.76 -21.74
N ILE A 22 31.60 -11.39 -22.89
CA ILE A 22 30.17 -11.05 -23.03
C ILE A 22 29.31 -12.27 -22.69
N PHE A 23 29.67 -13.46 -23.20
CA PHE A 23 28.95 -14.70 -22.91
C PHE A 23 28.98 -15.04 -21.40
N MET A 24 30.13 -14.88 -20.74
CA MET A 24 30.23 -15.10 -19.29
C MET A 24 29.43 -14.07 -18.49
N ILE A 25 29.36 -12.81 -18.92
CA ILE A 25 28.51 -11.79 -18.28
C ILE A 25 27.03 -12.15 -18.43
N ILE A 26 26.60 -12.57 -19.62
CA ILE A 26 25.22 -13.01 -19.88
C ILE A 26 24.89 -14.26 -19.06
N ALA A 27 25.78 -15.26 -19.04
CA ALA A 27 25.61 -16.46 -18.24
C ALA A 27 25.54 -16.14 -16.75
N LEU A 28 26.39 -15.23 -16.25
CA LEU A 28 26.36 -14.79 -14.86
C LEU A 28 25.06 -14.03 -14.53
N ALA A 29 24.59 -13.16 -15.44
CA ALA A 29 23.31 -12.48 -15.28
C ALA A 29 22.14 -13.46 -15.24
N LEU A 30 22.13 -14.48 -16.11
CA LEU A 30 21.14 -15.55 -16.11
C LEU A 30 21.20 -16.37 -14.81
N VAL A 31 22.40 -16.68 -14.31
CA VAL A 31 22.58 -17.38 -13.03
C VAL A 31 22.08 -16.53 -11.85
N VAL A 32 22.33 -15.22 -11.84
CA VAL A 32 21.81 -14.31 -10.81
C VAL A 32 20.29 -14.21 -10.86
N VAL A 33 19.70 -14.16 -12.06
CA VAL A 33 18.24 -14.23 -12.25
C VAL A 33 17.68 -15.56 -11.74
N MET A 34 18.33 -16.68 -12.06
CA MET A 34 17.95 -18.00 -11.53
C MET A 34 18.04 -18.06 -10.01
N PHE A 35 19.10 -17.53 -9.39
CA PHE A 35 19.24 -17.51 -7.92
C PHE A 35 18.23 -16.57 -7.25
N LYS A 36 17.89 -15.43 -7.86
CA LYS A 36 16.77 -14.58 -7.42
C LYS A 36 15.46 -15.37 -7.49
N ASN A 37 15.16 -16.02 -8.61
CA ASN A 37 13.95 -16.82 -8.80
C ASN A 37 13.85 -18.00 -7.81
N VAL A 38 14.98 -18.65 -7.48
CA VAL A 38 15.02 -19.74 -6.49
C VAL A 38 14.80 -19.23 -5.06
N LYS A 39 15.34 -18.05 -4.72
CA LYS A 39 15.18 -17.47 -3.37
C LYS A 39 13.76 -16.94 -3.17
N ILE A 40 13.19 -16.29 -4.20
CA ILE A 40 11.77 -15.93 -4.27
C ILE A 40 10.91 -17.20 -4.16
N GLY A 41 11.18 -18.24 -4.94
CA GLY A 41 10.44 -19.51 -4.88
C GLY A 41 10.42 -20.17 -3.50
N LYS A 42 11.49 -20.02 -2.68
CA LYS A 42 11.53 -20.56 -1.30
C LYS A 42 10.80 -19.71 -0.26
N GLU A 43 10.68 -18.40 -0.44
CA GLU A 43 9.86 -17.55 0.43
C GLU A 43 8.37 -17.68 0.07
N VAL A 44 8.05 -17.69 -1.22
CA VAL A 44 6.66 -17.76 -1.71
C VAL A 44 6.06 -19.18 -1.61
N SER A 45 6.87 -20.26 -1.54
CA SER A 45 6.35 -21.61 -1.25
C SER A 45 5.67 -21.74 0.12
N LYS A 46 5.91 -20.81 1.06
CA LYS A 46 5.17 -20.74 2.33
C LYS A 46 3.77 -20.14 2.18
N ASP A 47 3.56 -19.30 1.18
CA ASP A 47 2.30 -18.60 0.92
C ASP A 47 1.34 -19.40 0.03
N TYR A 48 1.86 -20.40 -0.70
CA TYR A 48 1.03 -21.29 -1.49
C TYR A 48 -0.10 -21.89 -0.64
N PRO A 49 -1.37 -21.87 -1.09
CA PRO A 49 -2.44 -22.58 -0.41
C PRO A 49 -2.08 -24.07 -0.40
N ASN A 50 -1.75 -24.58 0.78
CA ASN A 50 -1.37 -25.97 1.03
C ASN A 50 -2.60 -26.89 1.00
N ASN A 51 -3.47 -26.67 0.01
CA ASN A 51 -4.73 -27.36 -0.15
C ASN A 51 -4.54 -28.45 -1.18
N LYS A 52 -5.13 -29.60 -0.88
CA LYS A 52 -5.08 -30.82 -1.67
C LYS A 52 -5.75 -30.54 -3.03
N ILE A 53 -4.98 -30.10 -4.02
CA ILE A 53 -5.45 -29.84 -5.39
C ILE A 53 -6.07 -31.15 -5.89
N ILE A 54 -7.39 -31.13 -6.10
CA ILE A 54 -8.15 -32.30 -6.55
C ILE A 54 -7.73 -32.65 -8.00
N LYS A 55 -7.34 -31.64 -8.79
CA LYS A 55 -6.80 -31.73 -10.16
C LYS A 55 -6.15 -30.39 -10.58
N ASP A 56 -4.95 -30.42 -11.17
CA ASP A 56 -4.30 -29.25 -11.76
C ASP A 56 -5.06 -28.72 -12.99
N LEU A 57 -4.92 -27.43 -13.29
CA LEU A 57 -5.47 -26.79 -14.49
C LEU A 57 -4.81 -27.34 -15.76
N SER A 58 -5.59 -27.43 -16.85
CA SER A 58 -5.03 -27.58 -18.19
C SER A 58 -4.26 -26.33 -18.61
N GLN A 59 -3.40 -26.47 -19.63
CA GLN A 59 -2.67 -25.32 -20.17
C GLN A 59 -3.64 -24.25 -20.72
N GLU A 60 -4.73 -24.66 -21.37
CA GLU A 60 -5.78 -23.76 -21.87
C GLU A 60 -6.44 -22.98 -20.73
N GLU A 61 -6.75 -23.64 -19.61
CA GLU A 61 -7.34 -22.99 -18.44
C GLU A 61 -6.38 -21.97 -17.80
N LYS A 62 -5.08 -22.30 -17.71
CA LYS A 62 -4.04 -21.36 -17.24
C LYS A 62 -3.91 -20.13 -18.15
N ILE A 63 -4.00 -20.34 -19.47
CA ILE A 63 -3.98 -19.25 -20.45
C ILE A 63 -5.23 -18.36 -20.32
N GLU A 64 -6.41 -18.95 -20.11
CA GLU A 64 -7.65 -18.19 -19.91
C GLU A 64 -7.57 -17.30 -18.65
N ASP A 65 -7.08 -17.86 -17.55
CA ASP A 65 -6.85 -17.13 -16.30
C ASP A 65 -5.81 -16.00 -16.47
N PHE A 66 -4.68 -16.27 -17.14
CA PHE A 66 -3.69 -15.24 -17.44
C PHE A 66 -4.27 -14.11 -18.29
N ASN A 67 -5.04 -14.43 -19.33
CA ASN A 67 -5.68 -13.41 -20.17
C ASN A 67 -6.69 -12.57 -19.39
N TYR A 68 -7.43 -13.18 -18.46
CA TYR A 68 -8.34 -12.46 -17.57
C TYR A 68 -7.58 -11.49 -16.67
N LEU A 69 -6.52 -11.96 -15.99
CA LEU A 69 -5.67 -11.11 -15.16
C LEU A 69 -5.06 -9.96 -15.98
N TYR A 70 -4.49 -10.30 -17.14
CA TYR A 70 -3.80 -9.33 -17.98
C TYR A 70 -4.75 -8.22 -18.43
N LYS A 71 -5.94 -8.59 -18.92
CA LYS A 71 -6.97 -7.64 -19.33
C LYS A 71 -7.42 -6.77 -18.15
N GLY A 72 -7.59 -7.36 -16.96
CA GLY A 72 -7.95 -6.64 -15.74
C GLY A 72 -6.96 -5.53 -15.42
N ILE A 73 -5.65 -5.83 -15.48
CA ILE A 73 -4.58 -4.86 -15.26
C ILE A 73 -4.52 -3.83 -16.41
N GLU A 74 -4.50 -4.26 -17.67
CA GLU A 74 -4.40 -3.40 -18.86
C GLU A 74 -5.49 -2.32 -18.88
N GLU A 75 -6.74 -2.69 -18.58
CA GLU A 75 -7.88 -1.79 -18.68
C GLU A 75 -8.14 -0.95 -17.43
N ASN A 76 -7.60 -1.32 -16.26
CA ASN A 76 -8.00 -0.74 -14.98
C ASN A 76 -6.84 -0.27 -14.10
N TYR A 77 -5.65 -0.88 -14.21
CA TYR A 77 -4.53 -0.53 -13.34
C TYR A 77 -4.01 0.88 -13.68
N PRO A 78 -3.94 1.78 -12.69
CA PRO A 78 -3.64 3.19 -12.91
C PRO A 78 -2.15 3.49 -13.12
N PHE A 79 -1.25 2.60 -12.67
CA PHE A 79 0.17 2.94 -12.54
C PHE A 79 1.08 2.33 -13.62
N LEU A 80 0.55 1.91 -14.77
CA LEU A 80 1.37 1.33 -15.85
C LEU A 80 2.45 2.30 -16.34
N GLN A 81 2.08 3.56 -16.60
CA GLN A 81 3.03 4.58 -17.06
C GLN A 81 3.97 5.04 -15.94
N VAL A 82 3.50 5.10 -14.69
CA VAL A 82 4.32 5.38 -13.50
C VAL A 82 5.41 4.30 -13.36
N ASN A 83 5.03 3.02 -13.36
CA ASN A 83 5.95 1.90 -13.26
C ASN A 83 7.03 1.93 -14.36
N LYS A 84 6.63 2.28 -15.58
CA LYS A 84 7.57 2.47 -16.69
C LYS A 84 8.58 3.59 -16.45
N ARG A 85 8.16 4.72 -15.86
CA ARG A 85 9.04 5.85 -15.56
C ARG A 85 10.02 5.55 -14.44
N ILE A 86 9.53 5.01 -13.33
CA ILE A 86 10.33 4.89 -12.10
C ILE A 86 11.11 3.57 -12.01
N ASN A 87 10.59 2.48 -12.60
CA ASN A 87 11.22 1.16 -12.55
C ASN A 87 11.77 0.69 -13.90
N ASN A 88 11.56 1.46 -14.98
CA ASN A 88 11.98 1.12 -16.34
C ASN A 88 11.41 -0.24 -16.83
N ILE A 89 10.18 -0.57 -16.42
CA ILE A 89 9.44 -1.77 -16.83
C ILE A 89 8.19 -1.35 -17.60
N ASP A 90 8.18 -1.64 -18.91
CA ASP A 90 7.01 -1.47 -19.78
C ASP A 90 6.16 -2.75 -19.72
N TRP A 91 5.36 -2.87 -18.65
CA TRP A 91 4.65 -4.11 -18.30
C TRP A 91 3.76 -4.61 -19.44
N GLU A 92 3.11 -3.71 -20.17
CA GLU A 92 2.22 -4.04 -21.29
C GLU A 92 3.00 -4.69 -22.45
N LYS A 93 4.23 -4.25 -22.72
CA LYS A 93 5.06 -4.84 -23.78
C LYS A 93 5.55 -6.25 -23.47
N ASN A 94 5.49 -6.66 -22.21
CA ASN A 94 5.95 -7.98 -21.78
C ASN A 94 4.89 -9.08 -21.91
N LYS A 95 3.69 -8.78 -22.46
CA LYS A 95 2.59 -9.76 -22.60
C LYS A 95 3.01 -11.10 -23.21
N GLU A 96 3.79 -11.08 -24.30
CA GLU A 96 4.25 -12.30 -24.97
C GLU A 96 5.22 -13.10 -24.09
N LEU A 97 6.13 -12.41 -23.39
CA LEU A 97 7.07 -13.03 -22.44
C LEU A 97 6.31 -13.66 -21.27
N TYR A 98 5.32 -12.96 -20.71
CA TYR A 98 4.48 -13.48 -19.63
C TYR A 98 3.69 -14.70 -20.11
N MET A 99 3.07 -14.64 -21.29
CA MET A 99 2.36 -15.76 -21.89
C MET A 99 3.26 -16.99 -22.07
N GLN A 100 4.52 -16.80 -22.48
CA GLN A 100 5.48 -17.90 -22.58
C GLN A 100 5.73 -18.53 -21.20
N ARG A 101 6.02 -17.72 -20.17
CA ARG A 101 6.21 -18.21 -18.80
C ARG A 101 5.01 -19.00 -18.29
N ILE A 102 3.79 -18.59 -18.63
CA ILE A 102 2.55 -19.29 -18.26
C ILE A 102 2.45 -20.67 -18.93
N LYS A 103 2.80 -20.76 -20.23
CA LYS A 103 2.79 -22.03 -20.98
C LYS A 103 3.83 -23.04 -20.48
N GLU A 104 4.90 -22.56 -19.88
CA GLU A 104 5.99 -23.37 -19.29
C GLU A 104 5.67 -23.89 -17.88
N THR A 105 4.49 -23.57 -17.31
CA THR A 105 4.13 -24.03 -15.97
C THR A 105 3.53 -25.44 -15.97
N ASP A 106 4.06 -26.32 -15.12
CA ASP A 106 3.66 -27.72 -15.08
C ASP A 106 2.39 -27.94 -14.25
N ASN A 107 2.30 -27.30 -13.08
CA ASN A 107 1.20 -27.49 -12.12
C ASN A 107 0.64 -26.12 -11.64
N ASP A 108 -0.37 -26.15 -10.77
CA ASP A 108 -1.00 -24.94 -10.25
C ASP A 108 -0.09 -24.15 -9.30
N THR A 109 0.92 -24.79 -8.69
CA THR A 109 1.91 -24.12 -7.85
C THR A 109 2.81 -23.24 -8.69
N ASP A 110 3.40 -23.80 -9.74
CA ASP A 110 4.23 -23.06 -10.67
C ASP A 110 3.43 -21.93 -11.35
N PHE A 111 2.17 -22.20 -11.71
CA PHE A 111 1.27 -21.19 -12.25
C PHE A 111 1.06 -20.01 -11.30
N TYR A 112 0.73 -20.27 -10.03
CA TYR A 112 0.58 -19.21 -9.02
C TYR A 112 1.86 -18.38 -8.86
N MET A 113 3.03 -19.04 -8.77
CA MET A 113 4.33 -18.37 -8.64
C MET A 113 4.62 -17.48 -9.85
N VAL A 114 4.30 -17.94 -11.06
CA VAL A 114 4.51 -17.15 -12.29
C VAL A 114 3.57 -15.95 -12.32
N LEU A 115 2.30 -16.10 -11.96
CA LEU A 115 1.36 -14.98 -11.84
C LEU A 115 1.82 -13.95 -10.81
N GLN A 116 2.29 -14.40 -9.64
CA GLN A 116 2.88 -13.53 -8.62
C GLN A 116 4.04 -12.73 -9.20
N GLY A 117 4.99 -13.38 -9.87
CA GLY A 117 6.12 -12.68 -10.50
C GLY A 117 5.70 -11.70 -11.61
N ILE A 118 4.61 -11.97 -12.33
CA ILE A 118 4.05 -11.03 -13.33
C ILE A 118 3.47 -9.78 -12.64
N LEU A 119 2.79 -9.93 -11.50
CA LEU A 119 2.27 -8.81 -10.73
C LEU A 119 3.40 -8.03 -10.02
N GLU A 120 4.45 -8.69 -9.56
CA GLU A 120 5.62 -8.05 -8.96
C GLU A 120 6.35 -7.11 -9.92
N ASP A 121 6.30 -7.38 -11.24
CA ASP A 121 6.83 -6.48 -12.27
C ASP A 121 6.08 -5.11 -12.33
N LEU A 122 4.94 -4.97 -11.64
CA LEU A 122 4.23 -3.68 -11.46
C LEU A 122 4.81 -2.84 -10.30
N ASN A 123 5.67 -3.41 -9.46
CA ASN A 123 6.38 -2.75 -8.35
C ASN A 123 5.49 -1.93 -7.39
N ASN A 124 4.25 -2.36 -7.20
CA ASN A 124 3.31 -1.71 -6.30
C ASN A 124 2.98 -2.67 -5.15
N PRO A 125 3.24 -2.31 -3.86
CA PRO A 125 3.02 -3.22 -2.74
C PRO A 125 1.54 -3.55 -2.47
N HIS A 126 0.60 -2.82 -3.05
CA HIS A 126 -0.83 -3.13 -3.04
C HIS A 126 -1.28 -4.05 -4.19
N THR A 127 -0.35 -4.48 -5.04
CA THR A 127 -0.61 -5.34 -6.20
C THR A 127 0.10 -6.69 -6.06
N THR A 128 -0.68 -7.76 -5.86
CA THR A 128 -0.13 -9.09 -5.55
C THR A 128 -1.18 -10.18 -5.76
N MET A 129 -0.73 -11.43 -5.88
CA MET A 129 -1.62 -12.56 -5.61
C MET A 129 -2.06 -12.48 -4.15
N TYR A 130 -3.33 -12.80 -3.91
CA TYR A 130 -3.97 -12.67 -2.61
C TYR A 130 -4.41 -14.04 -2.11
N LYS A 131 -4.33 -14.23 -0.80
CA LYS A 131 -4.78 -15.42 -0.12
C LYS A 131 -5.77 -15.00 0.94
N VAL A 132 -6.98 -15.54 0.84
CA VAL A 132 -7.98 -15.40 1.88
C VAL A 132 -7.76 -16.54 2.87
N ASN A 133 -7.61 -16.22 4.15
CA ASN A 133 -7.49 -17.24 5.19
C ASN A 133 -8.89 -17.59 5.77
N ALA A 134 -8.97 -18.69 6.52
CA ALA A 134 -10.25 -19.16 7.06
C ALA A 134 -10.89 -18.18 8.06
N GLU A 135 -10.08 -17.42 8.81
CA GLU A 135 -10.57 -16.42 9.76
C GLU A 135 -11.18 -15.21 9.05
N ASP A 136 -10.57 -14.74 7.94
CA ASP A 136 -11.12 -13.67 7.11
C ASP A 136 -12.50 -14.08 6.55
N ILE A 137 -12.62 -15.32 6.07
CA ILE A 137 -13.89 -15.87 5.57
C ILE A 137 -14.94 -15.89 6.68
N LYS A 138 -14.57 -16.41 7.86
CA LYS A 138 -15.46 -16.49 9.00
C LYS A 138 -15.92 -15.09 9.45
N ALA A 139 -15.02 -14.11 9.49
CA ALA A 139 -15.32 -12.73 9.84
C ALA A 139 -16.26 -12.06 8.83
N LEU A 140 -16.03 -12.29 7.52
CA LEU A 140 -16.89 -11.76 6.45
C LEU A 140 -18.28 -12.40 6.48
N LEU A 141 -18.37 -13.72 6.62
CA LEU A 141 -19.67 -14.43 6.71
C LEU A 141 -20.47 -13.94 7.92
N LYS A 142 -19.81 -13.77 9.08
CA LYS A 142 -20.47 -13.27 10.31
C LYS A 142 -21.05 -11.87 10.15
N ASN A 143 -20.39 -11.00 9.37
CA ASN A 143 -20.79 -9.61 9.20
C ASN A 143 -21.54 -9.34 7.89
N LYS A 144 -21.81 -10.37 7.08
CA LYS A 144 -22.38 -10.26 5.73
C LYS A 144 -23.64 -9.40 5.68
N ASP A 145 -24.64 -9.70 6.51
CA ASP A 145 -25.92 -8.98 6.54
C ASP A 145 -25.75 -7.49 6.86
N LYS A 146 -24.73 -7.14 7.67
CA LYS A 146 -24.42 -5.76 7.99
C LYS A 146 -23.76 -5.07 6.80
N LEU A 147 -22.74 -5.71 6.23
CA LEU A 147 -21.97 -5.19 5.09
C LEU A 147 -22.84 -4.98 3.84
N GLU A 148 -23.83 -5.85 3.60
CA GLU A 148 -24.76 -5.73 2.47
C GLU A 148 -25.79 -4.60 2.63
N LYS A 149 -26.17 -4.26 3.88
CA LYS A 149 -27.10 -3.16 4.17
C LYS A 149 -26.41 -1.79 4.17
N GLU A 150 -25.12 -1.77 4.50
CA GLU A 150 -24.28 -0.58 4.57
C GLU A 150 -23.67 -0.30 3.18
N ASN A 151 -24.36 0.47 2.32
CA ASN A 151 -23.85 0.85 1.00
C ASN A 151 -22.83 2.01 1.11
N HIS A 152 -21.71 1.75 1.80
CA HIS A 152 -20.63 2.71 2.00
C HIS A 152 -19.49 2.46 1.01
N LYS A 153 -18.85 3.53 0.53
CA LYS A 153 -17.70 3.47 -0.40
C LYS A 153 -16.59 2.52 0.05
N ASN A 154 -16.41 2.41 1.37
CA ASN A 154 -15.37 1.60 1.99
C ASN A 154 -15.67 0.09 1.97
N ASN A 155 -16.91 -0.32 1.68
CA ASN A 155 -17.33 -1.72 1.71
C ASN A 155 -17.12 -2.45 0.36
N TRP A 156 -16.52 -1.79 -0.63
CA TRP A 156 -16.28 -2.39 -1.95
C TRP A 156 -15.42 -3.65 -1.88
N HIS A 157 -14.36 -3.61 -1.08
CA HIS A 157 -13.46 -4.75 -0.91
C HIS A 157 -14.20 -5.94 -0.29
N GLU A 158 -14.98 -5.68 0.76
CA GLU A 158 -15.81 -6.66 1.46
C GLU A 158 -16.88 -7.25 0.54
N ARG A 159 -17.59 -6.41 -0.24
CA ARG A 159 -18.58 -6.88 -1.23
C ARG A 159 -17.95 -7.85 -2.24
N ASN A 160 -16.82 -7.49 -2.83
CA ASN A 160 -16.17 -8.36 -3.80
C ASN A 160 -15.69 -9.66 -3.15
N THR A 161 -15.19 -9.57 -1.93
CA THR A 161 -14.76 -10.75 -1.18
C THR A 161 -15.95 -11.64 -0.79
N ILE A 162 -17.12 -11.08 -0.46
CA ILE A 162 -18.37 -11.82 -0.23
C ILE A 162 -18.77 -12.60 -1.49
N LYS A 163 -18.76 -11.96 -2.67
CA LYS A 163 -19.06 -12.67 -3.93
C LYS A 163 -18.09 -13.82 -4.21
N ILE A 164 -16.83 -13.68 -3.81
CA ILE A 164 -15.79 -14.72 -3.96
C ILE A 164 -16.08 -15.91 -3.05
N ILE A 165 -16.39 -15.67 -1.76
CA ILE A 165 -16.65 -16.75 -0.82
C ILE A 165 -17.99 -17.48 -1.07
N GLU A 166 -18.92 -16.87 -1.81
CA GLU A 166 -20.13 -17.53 -2.31
C GLU A 166 -19.91 -18.33 -3.60
N ASN A 167 -18.75 -18.18 -4.24
CA ASN A 167 -18.45 -18.84 -5.48
C ASN A 167 -18.12 -20.32 -5.25
N LYS A 168 -18.91 -21.23 -5.86
CA LYS A 168 -18.72 -22.68 -5.72
C LYS A 168 -17.33 -23.15 -6.13
N THR A 169 -16.81 -22.65 -7.25
CA THR A 169 -15.46 -22.98 -7.72
C THR A 169 -14.41 -22.58 -6.70
N PHE A 170 -14.54 -21.39 -6.09
CA PHE A 170 -13.64 -20.94 -5.03
C PHE A 170 -13.69 -21.87 -3.82
N LEU A 171 -14.89 -22.19 -3.32
CA LEU A 171 -15.07 -23.07 -2.17
C LEU A 171 -14.51 -24.47 -2.42
N GLU A 172 -14.80 -25.05 -3.58
CA GLU A 172 -14.32 -26.39 -3.99
C GLU A 172 -12.79 -26.41 -4.12
N ARG A 173 -12.20 -25.44 -4.83
CA ARG A 173 -10.74 -25.40 -5.05
C ARG A 173 -9.95 -25.08 -3.78
N ASN A 174 -10.55 -24.36 -2.84
CA ASN A 174 -9.93 -24.07 -1.54
C ASN A 174 -10.34 -25.07 -0.44
N ASN A 175 -11.12 -26.11 -0.76
CA ASN A 175 -11.60 -27.09 0.21
C ASN A 175 -12.26 -26.43 1.45
N ILE A 176 -13.05 -25.37 1.21
CA ILE A 176 -13.77 -24.63 2.24
C ILE A 176 -15.19 -25.19 2.32
N ASP A 177 -15.54 -25.77 3.46
CA ASP A 177 -16.91 -26.16 3.76
C ASP A 177 -17.58 -25.10 4.63
N THR A 178 -18.40 -24.26 4.00
CA THR A 178 -19.13 -23.18 4.69
C THR A 178 -20.17 -23.68 5.69
N ASN A 179 -20.62 -24.94 5.60
CA ASN A 179 -21.57 -25.52 6.56
C ASN A 179 -20.89 -25.95 7.87
N ASN A 180 -19.58 -26.24 7.81
CA ASN A 180 -18.76 -26.60 8.96
C ASN A 180 -17.98 -25.42 9.54
N LEU A 181 -18.02 -24.25 8.90
CA LEU A 181 -17.60 -23.00 9.54
C LEU A 181 -18.60 -22.73 10.66
N ASN A 182 -18.19 -22.99 11.89
CA ASN A 182 -19.02 -22.84 13.07
C ASN A 182 -19.23 -21.33 13.34
N ILE A 183 -20.21 -20.73 12.63
CA ILE A 183 -20.52 -19.30 12.68
C ILE A 183 -21.09 -18.92 14.07
N ASP A 184 -21.69 -19.89 14.77
CA ASP A 184 -22.36 -19.71 16.06
C ASP A 184 -21.54 -20.17 17.29
N SER A 185 -20.41 -20.87 17.13
CA SER A 185 -19.68 -21.40 18.30
C SER A 185 -18.86 -20.37 19.06
N ASP A 186 -18.73 -19.16 18.53
CA ASP A 186 -18.34 -18.02 19.32
C ASP A 186 -19.62 -17.23 19.66
N LYS A 187 -20.36 -17.72 20.68
CA LYS A 187 -20.75 -16.79 21.74
C LYS A 187 -19.52 -15.91 21.96
N PRO A 188 -19.63 -14.57 22.06
CA PRO A 188 -18.48 -13.80 22.52
C PRO A 188 -17.99 -14.57 23.73
N LYS A 189 -16.78 -15.12 23.65
CA LYS A 189 -16.20 -15.64 24.87
C LYS A 189 -16.25 -14.39 25.73
N ASP A 190 -16.96 -14.45 26.84
CA ASP A 190 -16.65 -13.69 28.04
C ASP A 190 -15.21 -14.02 28.54
N ASN A 191 -14.28 -14.24 27.60
CA ASN A 191 -12.93 -13.78 27.62
C ASN A 191 -12.84 -12.34 27.08
N ASP A 192 -13.92 -11.56 27.19
CA ASP A 192 -13.86 -10.38 28.04
C ASP A 192 -13.40 -10.81 29.45
N LYS A 193 -12.17 -11.33 29.52
CA LYS A 193 -11.33 -10.96 30.61
C LYS A 193 -11.32 -9.44 30.44
N GLN A 194 -12.11 -8.78 31.29
CA GLN A 194 -11.51 -7.89 32.26
C GLN A 194 -10.16 -8.49 32.72
N VAL A 195 -9.17 -8.48 31.82
CA VAL A 195 -7.81 -8.25 32.21
C VAL A 195 -7.94 -6.83 32.68
N SER A 196 -8.08 -6.68 34.00
CA SER A 196 -7.80 -5.44 34.67
C SER A 196 -6.56 -4.86 33.98
N SER A 197 -6.79 -3.85 33.14
CA SER A 197 -5.82 -3.26 32.22
C SER A 197 -4.86 -2.36 33.00
N GLU A 198 -4.51 -2.77 34.22
CA GLU A 198 -3.61 -2.02 35.07
C GLU A 198 -2.15 -2.34 34.73
N ASN A 199 -1.82 -3.37 33.94
CA ASN A 199 -0.42 -3.73 33.65
C ASN A 199 -0.10 -4.45 32.30
N ALA A 200 -0.96 -4.41 31.27
CA ALA A 200 -0.53 -4.78 29.93
C ALA A 200 0.07 -3.54 29.24
N GLY A 201 1.40 -3.51 29.06
CA GLY A 201 2.09 -2.40 28.40
C GLY A 201 1.48 -2.11 27.01
N ASN A 202 1.27 -0.84 26.69
CA ASN A 202 0.86 -0.46 25.34
C ASN A 202 2.09 -0.46 24.42
N ASP A 203 2.25 -1.52 23.63
CA ASP A 203 3.40 -1.68 22.72
C ASP A 203 3.30 -0.81 21.45
N ASN A 204 2.13 -0.25 21.13
CA ASN A 204 1.94 0.58 19.94
C ASN A 204 2.33 2.05 20.17
N ILE A 205 2.15 2.54 21.40
CA ILE A 205 2.36 3.94 21.78
C ILE A 205 3.58 4.09 22.67
N ILE A 206 4.50 4.99 22.30
CA ILE A 206 5.56 5.44 23.20
C ILE A 206 5.46 6.95 23.37
N ALA A 207 5.17 7.38 24.59
CA ALA A 207 5.03 8.79 24.93
C ALA A 207 6.11 9.21 25.94
N LYS A 208 6.78 10.33 25.66
CA LYS A 208 7.91 10.85 26.46
C LYS A 208 7.88 12.38 26.51
N TYR A 209 8.69 12.95 27.40
CA TYR A 209 9.00 14.39 27.42
C TYR A 209 10.44 14.56 26.96
N ILE A 210 10.65 15.17 25.79
CA ILE A 210 12.00 15.39 25.23
C ILE A 210 12.69 16.52 25.97
N VAL A 211 11.92 17.58 26.24
CA VAL A 211 12.30 18.67 27.13
C VAL A 211 11.11 18.92 28.04
N GLU A 212 11.29 18.71 29.34
CA GLU A 212 10.26 18.91 30.35
C GLU A 212 9.59 20.28 30.19
N ASP A 213 8.27 20.32 30.25
CA ASP A 213 7.43 21.51 30.12
C ASP A 213 7.53 22.29 28.79
N LYS A 214 8.25 21.75 27.80
CA LYS A 214 8.48 22.43 26.51
C LYS A 214 8.17 21.57 25.29
N VAL A 215 8.67 20.33 25.25
CA VAL A 215 8.64 19.48 24.05
C VAL A 215 8.12 18.08 24.39
N GLY A 216 6.90 17.81 23.94
CA GLY A 216 6.26 16.50 24.04
C GLY A 216 6.66 15.63 22.84
N TYR A 217 6.66 14.32 23.04
CA TYR A 217 6.87 13.31 22.03
C TYR A 217 5.89 12.15 22.18
N ILE A 218 5.26 11.77 21.08
CA ILE A 218 4.46 10.56 20.98
C ILE A 218 4.79 9.80 19.70
N ARG A 219 5.17 8.52 19.83
CA ARG A 219 5.38 7.59 18.73
C ARG A 219 4.20 6.64 18.60
N ILE A 220 3.81 6.35 17.37
CA ILE A 220 2.75 5.41 17.04
C ILE A 220 3.28 4.42 16.00
N ASN A 221 3.44 3.16 16.40
CA ASN A 221 4.12 2.15 15.57
C ASN A 221 3.23 1.61 14.43
N SER A 222 1.90 1.63 14.58
CA SER A 222 0.93 1.09 13.62
C SER A 222 -0.42 1.79 13.74
N PHE A 223 -1.11 1.94 12.61
CA PHE A 223 -2.49 2.44 12.53
C PHE A 223 -3.53 1.31 12.35
N ASP A 224 -3.22 0.09 12.79
CA ASP A 224 -4.17 -1.03 12.80
C ASP A 224 -5.43 -0.69 13.62
N ASP A 225 -6.62 -0.96 13.08
CA ASP A 225 -7.92 -0.69 13.73
C ASP A 225 -8.03 -1.36 15.11
N SER A 226 -7.39 -2.53 15.30
CA SER A 226 -7.36 -3.25 16.58
C SER A 226 -6.70 -2.46 17.71
N ASN A 227 -5.89 -1.45 17.37
CA ASN A 227 -5.22 -0.61 18.36
C ASN A 227 -6.08 0.56 18.85
N ILE A 228 -7.16 0.93 18.15
CA ILE A 228 -7.91 2.18 18.40
C ILE A 228 -8.37 2.31 19.84
N GLN A 229 -9.05 1.28 20.36
CA GLN A 229 -9.68 1.34 21.68
C GLN A 229 -8.64 1.47 22.81
N LYS A 230 -7.55 0.70 22.74
CA LYS A 230 -6.50 0.70 23.77
C LYS A 230 -5.64 1.97 23.71
N ASP A 231 -5.40 2.52 22.52
CA ASP A 231 -4.50 3.66 22.34
C ASP A 231 -5.19 4.98 22.65
N GLU A 232 -6.50 5.07 22.42
CA GLU A 232 -7.30 6.25 22.73
C GLU A 232 -7.11 6.71 24.19
N GLU A 233 -7.18 5.80 25.16
CA GLU A 233 -7.03 6.13 26.57
C GLU A 233 -5.61 6.64 26.90
N VAL A 234 -4.58 5.97 26.38
CA VAL A 234 -3.16 6.33 26.60
C VAL A 234 -2.84 7.69 25.99
N VAL A 235 -3.28 7.90 24.75
CA VAL A 235 -3.09 9.16 24.02
C VAL A 235 -3.78 10.31 24.74
N ASN A 236 -5.03 10.15 25.16
CA ASN A 236 -5.77 11.19 25.90
C ASN A 236 -5.05 11.62 27.19
N LYS A 237 -4.65 10.64 28.02
CA LYS A 237 -3.95 10.91 29.29
C LYS A 237 -2.63 11.64 29.06
N TYR A 238 -1.91 11.30 27.99
CA TYR A 238 -0.66 11.96 27.63
C TYR A 238 -0.89 13.39 27.12
N LEU A 239 -1.84 13.56 26.20
CA LEU A 239 -2.16 14.85 25.57
C LEU A 239 -2.57 15.93 26.60
N GLU A 240 -3.31 15.56 27.64
CA GLU A 240 -3.65 16.50 28.72
C GLU A 240 -2.42 17.05 29.46
N LYS A 241 -1.36 16.24 29.61
CA LYS A 241 -0.12 16.67 30.29
C LYS A 241 0.73 17.60 29.44
N VAL A 242 0.67 17.47 28.11
CA VAL A 242 1.47 18.28 27.18
C VAL A 242 0.67 19.41 26.53
N ARG A 243 -0.57 19.66 26.98
CA ARG A 243 -1.49 20.63 26.36
C ARG A 243 -0.93 22.05 26.23
N ASP A 244 -0.08 22.46 27.16
CA ASP A 244 0.53 23.80 27.22
C ASP A 244 1.98 23.82 26.73
N TYR A 245 2.52 22.68 26.27
CA TYR A 245 3.88 22.59 25.80
C TYR A 245 4.04 23.39 24.50
N LYS A 246 5.21 24.00 24.30
CA LYS A 246 5.55 24.80 23.11
C LYS A 246 5.53 23.96 21.84
N SER A 247 5.88 22.68 21.91
CA SER A 247 5.90 21.80 20.75
C SER A 247 5.54 20.34 21.07
N LEU A 248 4.92 19.69 20.09
CA LEU A 248 4.57 18.27 20.12
C LEU A 248 5.19 17.60 18.90
N ILE A 249 6.04 16.62 19.15
CA ILE A 249 6.61 15.72 18.13
C ILE A 249 5.72 14.49 18.05
N ILE A 250 5.19 14.23 16.87
CA ILE A 250 4.47 13.01 16.54
C ILE A 250 5.39 12.18 15.65
N ASP A 251 5.74 10.98 16.07
CA ASP A 251 6.68 10.12 15.36
C ASP A 251 5.94 8.93 14.75
N ILE A 252 5.94 8.86 13.42
CA ILE A 252 5.36 7.75 12.65
C ILE A 252 6.44 7.03 11.84
N ARG A 253 7.73 7.27 12.11
CA ARG A 253 8.81 6.53 11.45
C ARG A 253 8.66 5.03 11.72
N GLY A 254 8.82 4.22 10.68
CA GLY A 254 8.58 2.77 10.76
C GLY A 254 7.11 2.35 10.65
N ASN A 255 6.14 3.26 10.70
CA ASN A 255 4.72 2.94 10.65
C ASN A 255 4.27 2.67 9.22
N ARG A 256 3.86 1.42 8.94
CA ARG A 256 3.45 0.98 7.60
C ARG A 256 1.97 1.19 7.27
N GLY A 257 1.26 1.92 8.13
CA GLY A 257 -0.15 2.24 7.97
C GLY A 257 -1.08 1.30 8.73
N GLY A 258 -2.22 0.99 8.11
CA GLY A 258 -3.40 0.43 8.74
C GLY A 258 -4.62 1.13 8.17
N THR A 259 -5.35 1.88 8.99
CA THR A 259 -6.56 2.60 8.57
C THR A 259 -6.47 4.10 8.82
N ASP A 260 -7.05 4.87 7.92
CA ASP A 260 -7.26 6.31 8.10
C ASP A 260 -8.10 6.63 9.35
N SER A 261 -9.00 5.71 9.73
CA SER A 261 -9.86 5.82 10.91
C SER A 261 -9.06 5.97 12.20
N TYR A 262 -7.88 5.36 12.28
CA TYR A 262 -7.04 5.42 13.48
C TYR A 262 -6.65 6.87 13.80
N TRP A 263 -5.95 7.56 12.89
CA TRP A 263 -5.46 8.91 13.15
C TRP A 263 -6.60 9.94 13.16
N LYS A 264 -7.71 9.66 12.47
CA LYS A 264 -8.97 10.44 12.50
C LYS A 264 -9.81 10.25 13.77
N LYS A 265 -9.47 9.33 14.68
CA LYS A 265 -10.21 9.11 15.94
C LYS A 265 -9.33 9.23 17.18
N VAL A 266 -8.12 8.70 17.11
CA VAL A 266 -7.19 8.59 18.24
C VAL A 266 -6.30 9.82 18.36
N LEU A 267 -5.92 10.44 17.24
CA LEU A 267 -4.86 11.44 17.21
C LEU A 267 -5.37 12.88 17.01
N PHE A 268 -5.49 13.35 15.76
CA PHE A 268 -5.54 14.79 15.49
C PHE A 268 -6.79 15.51 15.98
N PRO A 269 -8.01 14.95 15.89
CA PRO A 269 -9.20 15.61 16.46
C PRO A 269 -9.08 15.98 17.93
N ARG A 270 -8.20 15.29 18.68
CA ARG A 270 -7.94 15.50 20.11
C ARG A 270 -6.86 16.56 20.38
N ILE A 271 -6.11 16.93 19.34
CA ILE A 271 -5.01 17.88 19.40
C ILE A 271 -5.45 19.24 18.84
N ILE A 272 -6.08 19.23 17.66
CA ILE A 272 -6.32 20.44 16.85
C ILE A 272 -7.34 21.38 17.49
N ASN A 273 -7.20 22.67 17.20
CA ASN A 273 -8.03 23.74 17.76
C ASN A 273 -8.98 24.40 16.75
N LYS A 274 -8.95 23.94 15.50
CA LYS A 274 -9.78 24.37 14.38
C LYS A 274 -9.84 23.24 13.36
N THR A 275 -10.72 23.38 12.38
CA THR A 275 -10.82 22.47 11.25
C THR A 275 -9.58 22.57 10.36
N PHE A 276 -9.08 21.42 9.91
CA PHE A 276 -8.05 21.31 8.88
C PHE A 276 -8.60 20.45 7.76
N SER A 277 -8.26 20.80 6.53
CA SER A 277 -8.66 20.04 5.35
C SER A 277 -7.53 19.93 4.34
N SER A 278 -7.62 18.89 3.52
CA SER A 278 -6.77 18.67 2.36
C SER A 278 -7.64 18.15 1.21
N THR A 279 -7.19 18.37 -0.02
CA THR A 279 -7.94 17.94 -1.20
C THR A 279 -7.08 16.95 -1.98
N ARG A 280 -7.67 15.82 -2.35
CA ARG A 280 -7.09 14.86 -3.28
C ARG A 280 -8.00 14.63 -4.47
N TYR A 281 -7.39 14.22 -5.58
CA TYR A 281 -8.11 13.71 -6.73
C TYR A 281 -7.79 12.24 -6.94
N ASN A 282 -8.81 11.42 -7.14
CA ASN A 282 -8.65 10.03 -7.57
C ASN A 282 -9.13 9.91 -9.02
N PHE A 283 -8.29 9.36 -9.88
CA PHE A 283 -8.59 9.16 -11.30
C PHE A 283 -8.81 7.69 -11.61
N TYR A 284 -9.81 7.40 -12.44
CA TYR A 284 -10.18 6.04 -12.83
C TYR A 284 -10.19 5.85 -14.35
N ARG A 285 -9.74 4.68 -14.79
CA ARG A 285 -9.78 4.26 -16.20
C ARG A 285 -11.20 3.82 -16.58
N ASP A 286 -11.47 3.66 -17.87
CA ASP A 286 -12.79 3.26 -18.40
C ASP A 286 -12.99 1.73 -18.50
N GLY A 287 -12.17 0.97 -17.78
CA GLY A 287 -12.26 -0.49 -17.71
C GLY A 287 -13.47 -0.97 -16.91
N ASP A 288 -13.89 -2.21 -17.15
CA ASP A 288 -15.12 -2.76 -16.57
C ASP A 288 -15.07 -2.88 -15.04
N ILE A 289 -13.91 -3.16 -14.47
CA ILE A 289 -13.73 -3.26 -13.01
C ILE A 289 -13.84 -1.87 -12.35
N SER A 290 -13.24 -0.85 -12.98
CA SER A 290 -13.33 0.54 -12.53
C SER A 290 -14.77 1.04 -12.60
N LYS A 291 -15.50 0.73 -13.67
CA LYS A 291 -16.93 1.08 -13.81
C LYS A 291 -17.81 0.37 -12.77
N ASP A 292 -17.58 -0.91 -12.47
CA ASP A 292 -18.35 -1.63 -11.45
C ASP A 292 -18.13 -1.00 -10.06
N TYR A 293 -16.88 -0.66 -9.73
CA TYR A 293 -16.57 0.12 -8.52
C TYR A 293 -17.35 1.44 -8.49
N LEU A 294 -17.21 2.25 -9.53
CA LEU A 294 -17.85 3.57 -9.58
C LEU A 294 -19.38 3.48 -9.48
N LYS A 295 -20.00 2.50 -10.14
CA LYS A 295 -21.46 2.28 -10.04
C LYS A 295 -21.88 1.82 -8.66
N TYR A 296 -21.11 0.94 -8.03
CA TYR A 296 -21.38 0.52 -6.66
C TYR A 296 -21.32 1.70 -5.69
N THR A 297 -20.30 2.54 -5.85
CA THR A 297 -19.98 3.65 -4.95
C THR A 297 -20.88 4.88 -5.16
N TYR A 298 -21.27 5.16 -6.41
CA TYR A 298 -21.95 6.40 -6.81
C TYR A 298 -23.32 6.20 -7.46
N GLY A 299 -23.76 4.95 -7.64
CA GLY A 299 -24.99 4.61 -8.36
C GLY A 299 -24.79 4.51 -9.88
N ASP A 300 -25.77 3.94 -10.59
CA ASP A 300 -25.69 3.73 -12.04
C ASP A 300 -25.55 5.02 -12.86
N ASP A 301 -26.03 6.14 -12.33
CA ASP A 301 -25.90 7.47 -12.93
C ASP A 301 -24.54 8.13 -12.65
N LEU A 302 -23.67 7.49 -11.86
CA LEU A 302 -22.35 7.97 -11.45
C LEU A 302 -22.40 9.38 -10.84
N LYS A 303 -23.44 9.68 -10.07
CA LYS A 303 -23.65 11.01 -9.52
C LYS A 303 -22.49 11.43 -8.61
N GLY A 304 -21.85 12.55 -8.95
CA GLY A 304 -20.72 13.10 -8.19
C GLY A 304 -19.34 12.71 -8.74
N ILE A 305 -19.30 11.87 -9.79
CA ILE A 305 -18.08 11.60 -10.56
C ILE A 305 -17.97 12.56 -11.74
N GLY A 306 -16.78 13.15 -11.89
CA GLY A 306 -16.44 14.02 -13.00
C GLY A 306 -15.81 13.26 -14.16
N ILE A 307 -15.77 13.92 -15.33
CA ILE A 307 -15.04 13.44 -16.51
C ILE A 307 -13.72 14.19 -16.63
N VAL A 308 -12.64 13.48 -16.89
CA VAL A 308 -11.32 14.08 -17.10
C VAL A 308 -11.37 14.95 -18.37
N THR A 309 -11.01 16.23 -18.23
CA THR A 309 -10.98 17.20 -19.33
C THR A 309 -9.64 17.95 -19.35
N LYS A 310 -9.34 18.59 -20.48
CA LYS A 310 -8.20 19.51 -20.60
C LYS A 310 -8.26 20.66 -19.59
N ASP A 311 -9.46 21.12 -19.24
CA ASP A 311 -9.68 22.21 -18.27
C ASP A 311 -9.43 21.78 -16.83
N LEU A 312 -9.67 20.51 -16.49
CA LEU A 312 -9.26 19.95 -15.21
C LEU A 312 -7.74 19.82 -15.15
N VAL A 313 -7.15 19.18 -16.14
CA VAL A 313 -5.70 18.90 -16.22
C VAL A 313 -4.90 20.21 -16.19
N SER A 314 -5.37 21.29 -16.82
CA SER A 314 -4.68 22.59 -16.81
C SER A 314 -4.65 23.27 -15.44
N LYS A 315 -5.52 22.87 -14.49
CA LYS A 315 -5.54 23.37 -13.12
C LYS A 315 -4.64 22.57 -12.17
N LEU A 316 -4.11 21.44 -12.63
CA LEU A 316 -3.31 20.51 -11.84
C LEU A 316 -1.88 20.50 -12.41
N PRO A 317 -0.99 21.43 -12.00
CA PRO A 317 0.28 21.65 -12.66
C PRO A 317 1.23 20.44 -12.66
N ASN A 318 1.08 19.51 -11.69
CA ASN A 318 1.94 18.35 -11.52
C ASN A 318 1.28 17.03 -11.94
N ILE A 319 0.12 17.09 -12.60
CA ILE A 319 -0.63 15.89 -13.00
C ILE A 319 0.17 15.02 -14.00
N PRO A 320 0.19 13.68 -13.83
CA PRO A 320 0.79 12.79 -14.83
C PRO A 320 0.14 12.99 -16.20
N LYS A 321 0.95 13.05 -17.25
CA LYS A 321 0.49 13.42 -18.60
C LYS A 321 -0.52 12.44 -19.17
N GLU A 322 -0.38 11.17 -18.80
CA GLU A 322 -1.26 10.07 -19.17
C GLU A 322 -2.68 10.21 -18.59
N VAL A 323 -2.89 11.06 -17.58
CA VAL A 323 -4.24 11.24 -17.00
C VAL A 323 -5.24 11.68 -18.07
N LEU A 324 -4.84 12.51 -19.02
CA LEU A 324 -5.73 12.96 -20.10
C LEU A 324 -6.04 11.86 -21.13
N SER A 325 -5.16 10.89 -21.32
CA SER A 325 -5.31 9.85 -22.36
C SER A 325 -5.86 8.53 -21.81
N ASP A 326 -5.45 8.15 -20.61
CA ASP A 326 -5.63 6.79 -20.09
C ASP A 326 -6.79 6.72 -19.07
N PHE A 327 -7.23 7.87 -18.55
CA PHE A 327 -8.27 7.99 -17.54
C PHE A 327 -9.48 8.76 -18.07
N LYS A 328 -10.67 8.35 -17.62
CA LYS A 328 -11.93 8.93 -18.05
C LYS A 328 -12.67 9.63 -16.93
N TYR A 329 -12.61 9.05 -15.73
CA TYR A 329 -13.37 9.52 -14.59
C TYR A 329 -12.43 10.09 -13.53
N TYR A 330 -12.93 11.03 -12.74
CA TYR A 330 -12.26 11.49 -11.55
C TYR A 330 -13.26 11.82 -10.45
N GLU A 331 -12.79 11.76 -9.21
CA GLU A 331 -13.46 12.36 -8.06
C GLU A 331 -12.56 13.39 -7.40
N THR A 332 -13.18 14.35 -6.71
CA THR A 332 -12.50 15.22 -5.77
C THR A 332 -12.90 14.77 -4.37
N ASP A 333 -11.92 14.38 -3.56
CA ASP A 333 -12.15 14.02 -2.18
C ASP A 333 -11.53 15.06 -1.26
N VAL A 334 -12.36 15.62 -0.39
CA VAL A 334 -11.96 16.62 0.61
C VAL A 334 -11.88 15.91 1.95
N ASN A 335 -10.65 15.63 2.36
CA ASN A 335 -10.39 15.05 3.66
C ASN A 335 -10.44 16.19 4.69
N GLU A 336 -11.35 16.11 5.65
CA GLU A 336 -11.53 17.12 6.69
C GLU A 336 -11.48 16.48 8.07
N ILE A 337 -10.76 17.11 8.99
CA ILE A 337 -10.79 16.76 10.41
C ILE A 337 -11.22 17.96 11.25
N ASN A 338 -12.07 17.68 12.22
CA ASN A 338 -12.65 18.66 13.11
C ASN A 338 -12.21 18.39 14.56
N PRO A 339 -12.00 19.42 15.39
CA PRO A 339 -11.75 19.23 16.81
C PRO A 339 -12.87 18.43 17.47
N LYS A 340 -12.53 17.39 18.25
CA LYS A 340 -13.48 16.57 19.01
C LYS A 340 -12.82 16.08 20.29
N ALA A 341 -13.39 16.47 21.44
CA ALA A 341 -12.76 16.27 22.75
C ALA A 341 -11.29 16.72 22.76
N SER A 342 -11.04 17.90 22.19
CA SER A 342 -9.68 18.40 21.93
C SER A 342 -9.09 19.15 23.12
N ILE A 343 -7.78 18.98 23.32
CA ILE A 343 -6.98 19.81 24.23
C ILE A 343 -6.81 21.25 23.72
N ASN A 344 -7.26 21.55 22.50
CA ASN A 344 -7.14 22.83 21.82
C ASN A 344 -5.68 23.32 21.70
N TYR A 345 -4.78 22.41 21.33
CA TYR A 345 -3.34 22.64 21.28
C TYR A 345 -2.99 23.89 20.47
N LYS A 346 -2.09 24.72 21.02
CA LYS A 346 -1.63 25.98 20.41
C LYS A 346 -0.15 25.96 20.00
N GLY A 347 0.60 24.95 20.46
CA GLY A 347 2.00 24.78 20.14
C GLY A 347 2.24 24.32 18.70
N LYS A 348 3.53 24.21 18.33
CA LYS A 348 3.94 23.70 17.02
C LYS A 348 3.87 22.18 16.99
N ILE A 349 3.41 21.62 15.87
CA ILE A 349 3.36 20.17 15.67
C ILE A 349 4.42 19.80 14.63
N TYR A 350 5.23 18.81 14.96
CA TYR A 350 6.21 18.22 14.06
C TYR A 350 5.83 16.76 13.82
N LEU A 351 5.86 16.31 12.56
CA LEU A 351 5.60 14.92 12.19
C LEU A 351 6.92 14.30 11.69
N LEU A 352 7.43 13.30 12.41
CA LEU A 352 8.64 12.60 11.99
C LEU A 352 8.27 11.47 11.02
N VAL A 353 8.94 11.44 9.87
CA VAL A 353 8.68 10.49 8.77
C VAL A 353 9.97 9.85 8.26
N ASP A 354 9.86 8.63 7.75
CA ASP A 354 10.98 7.89 7.14
C ASP A 354 10.50 7.12 5.90
N LYS A 355 11.45 6.46 5.23
CA LYS A 355 11.21 5.60 4.06
C LYS A 355 10.31 4.38 4.31
N SER A 356 9.88 4.16 5.56
CA SER A 356 9.00 3.05 5.93
C SER A 356 7.54 3.49 6.03
N VAL A 357 7.28 4.80 6.16
CA VAL A 357 5.94 5.41 6.19
C VAL A 357 5.19 5.07 4.91
N TYR A 358 4.06 4.37 5.05
CA TYR A 358 3.30 3.78 3.95
C TYR A 358 1.80 3.75 4.25
N SER A 359 0.96 3.67 3.21
CA SER A 359 -0.50 3.49 3.34
C SER A 359 -1.16 4.54 4.25
N ALA A 360 -2.02 4.19 5.21
CA ALA A 360 -2.66 5.18 6.08
C ALA A 360 -1.70 6.13 6.83
N ALA A 361 -0.44 5.73 7.03
CA ALA A 361 0.60 6.61 7.57
C ALA A 361 1.11 7.63 6.53
N GLU A 362 1.15 7.26 5.25
CA GLU A 362 1.36 8.18 4.13
C GLU A 362 0.23 9.20 4.04
N SER A 363 -1.03 8.74 4.07
CA SER A 363 -2.20 9.62 4.04
C SER A 363 -2.14 10.67 5.17
N LEU A 364 -1.67 10.29 6.35
CA LEU A 364 -1.40 11.24 7.44
C LEU A 364 -0.32 12.27 7.10
N ALA A 365 0.81 11.83 6.52
CA ALA A 365 1.91 12.70 6.13
C ALA A 365 1.46 13.71 5.05
N VAL A 366 0.78 13.23 4.01
CA VAL A 366 0.16 14.04 2.95
C VAL A 366 -0.81 15.06 3.55
N PHE A 367 -1.72 14.61 4.42
CA PHE A 367 -2.70 15.48 5.07
C PHE A 367 -2.01 16.59 5.86
N CYS A 368 -1.01 16.25 6.68
CA CYS A 368 -0.28 17.22 7.49
C CYS A 368 0.42 18.27 6.63
N LYS A 369 1.08 17.84 5.55
CA LYS A 369 1.82 18.72 4.64
C LYS A 369 0.88 19.66 3.88
N GLN A 370 -0.20 19.14 3.28
CA GLN A 370 -1.14 19.95 2.50
C GLN A 370 -1.91 20.94 3.36
N SER A 371 -2.41 20.49 4.52
CA SER A 371 -3.19 21.33 5.44
C SER A 371 -2.32 22.29 6.26
N LYS A 372 -0.99 22.14 6.19
CA LYS A 372 0.01 22.84 7.02
C LYS A 372 -0.23 22.65 8.52
N LEU A 373 -0.79 21.49 8.90
CA LEU A 373 -1.08 21.14 10.28
C LEU A 373 0.20 20.82 11.08
N ALA A 374 1.17 20.17 10.44
CA ALA A 374 2.45 19.84 11.04
C ALA A 374 3.59 20.08 10.06
N THR A 375 4.78 20.38 10.60
CA THR A 375 6.02 20.41 9.83
C THR A 375 6.60 18.99 9.77
N LEU A 376 6.79 18.46 8.56
CA LEU A 376 7.35 17.13 8.37
C LEU A 376 8.88 17.17 8.47
N VAL A 377 9.47 16.25 9.23
CA VAL A 377 10.92 16.16 9.45
C VAL A 377 11.39 14.72 9.26
N GLY A 378 12.40 14.50 8.42
CA GLY A 378 12.98 13.17 8.24
C GLY A 378 13.37 12.85 6.81
N GLU A 379 13.00 11.67 6.33
CA GLU A 379 13.24 11.22 4.96
C GLU A 379 11.95 11.17 4.15
N LYS A 380 12.09 11.12 2.82
CA LYS A 380 10.99 10.83 1.90
C LYS A 380 10.29 9.53 2.30
N THR A 381 8.96 9.54 2.28
CA THR A 381 8.13 8.39 2.63
C THR A 381 8.12 7.31 1.53
N LYS A 382 7.41 6.20 1.77
CA LYS A 382 7.22 5.12 0.80
C LYS A 382 6.03 5.35 -0.14
N GLY A 383 5.08 6.23 0.20
CA GLY A 383 3.87 6.48 -0.58
C GLY A 383 2.76 5.44 -0.37
N GLY A 384 1.80 5.40 -1.28
CA GLY A 384 0.88 4.27 -1.47
C GLY A 384 -0.42 4.39 -0.68
N ASP A 385 -1.04 5.57 -0.63
CA ASP A 385 -2.44 5.70 -0.18
C ASP A 385 -3.24 6.73 -0.97
N ASN A 386 -4.19 6.26 -1.76
CA ASN A 386 -5.22 7.08 -2.41
C ASN A 386 -6.56 7.06 -1.63
N GLY A 387 -6.59 6.39 -0.47
CA GLY A 387 -7.76 6.19 0.39
C GLY A 387 -8.80 5.21 -0.11
N ILE A 388 -8.46 4.43 -1.15
CA ILE A 388 -9.29 3.34 -1.68
C ILE A 388 -8.48 2.06 -1.56
N GLY A 389 -8.93 1.14 -0.71
CA GLY A 389 -8.27 -0.16 -0.59
C GLY A 389 -8.21 -0.92 -1.92
N PRO A 390 -7.24 -1.83 -2.10
CA PRO A 390 -7.09 -2.56 -3.34
C PRO A 390 -8.32 -3.42 -3.63
N THR A 391 -8.71 -3.47 -4.90
CA THR A 391 -9.79 -4.36 -5.35
C THR A 391 -9.26 -5.78 -5.40
N THR A 392 -10.07 -6.75 -4.98
CA THR A 392 -9.74 -8.17 -5.08
C THR A 392 -10.60 -8.80 -6.17
N LEU A 393 -9.95 -9.55 -7.07
CA LEU A 393 -10.59 -10.30 -8.14
C LEU A 393 -10.23 -11.77 -8.05
N MET A 394 -11.09 -12.62 -8.62
CA MET A 394 -10.90 -14.06 -8.68
C MET A 394 -10.73 -14.49 -10.13
N LEU A 395 -9.71 -15.31 -10.38
CA LEU A 395 -9.48 -15.93 -11.67
C LEU A 395 -10.53 -17.00 -11.97
N PRO A 396 -11.09 -17.05 -13.19
CA PRO A 396 -12.28 -17.85 -13.49
C PRO A 396 -12.08 -19.38 -13.41
N LYS A 397 -10.87 -19.91 -13.63
CA LYS A 397 -10.59 -21.36 -13.60
C LYS A 397 -9.92 -21.81 -12.32
N SER A 398 -8.84 -21.14 -11.94
CA SER A 398 -8.05 -21.49 -10.76
C SER A 398 -8.68 -21.03 -9.46
N ALA A 399 -9.64 -20.10 -9.52
CA ALA A 399 -10.16 -19.40 -8.36
C ALA A 399 -9.07 -18.74 -7.50
N PHE A 400 -7.86 -18.55 -8.05
CA PHE A 400 -6.83 -17.76 -7.40
C PHE A 400 -7.27 -16.31 -7.34
N LEU A 401 -6.85 -15.64 -6.27
CA LEU A 401 -7.19 -14.26 -6.06
C LEU A 401 -5.97 -13.40 -6.37
N PHE A 402 -6.23 -12.23 -6.92
CA PHE A 402 -5.23 -11.19 -7.05
C PHE A 402 -5.88 -9.85 -6.71
N LYS A 403 -5.07 -8.93 -6.25
CA LYS A 403 -5.52 -7.59 -5.88
C LYS A 403 -4.64 -6.52 -6.51
N PHE A 404 -5.23 -5.36 -6.77
CA PHE A 404 -4.55 -4.17 -7.27
C PHE A 404 -5.37 -2.92 -6.96
N GLU A 405 -4.73 -1.76 -6.99
CA GLU A 405 -5.41 -0.47 -6.81
C GLU A 405 -6.10 -0.03 -8.09
N ILE A 406 -7.31 0.50 -7.95
CA ILE A 406 -8.17 0.86 -9.10
C ILE A 406 -8.14 2.35 -9.45
N SER A 407 -7.40 3.16 -8.68
CA SER A 407 -7.39 4.62 -8.86
C SER A 407 -5.99 5.21 -8.72
N LEU A 408 -5.71 6.26 -9.49
CA LEU A 408 -4.52 7.08 -9.33
C LEU A 408 -4.84 8.23 -8.36
N GLY A 409 -4.23 8.23 -7.18
CA GLY A 409 -4.37 9.31 -6.21
C GLY A 409 -3.39 10.45 -6.45
N THR A 410 -3.86 11.69 -6.30
CA THR A 410 -3.02 12.89 -6.40
C THR A 410 -3.34 13.93 -5.34
N HIS A 411 -2.35 14.78 -5.06
CA HIS A 411 -2.50 15.99 -4.26
C HIS A 411 -3.31 17.08 -4.98
N SER A 412 -3.63 18.17 -4.28
CA SER A 412 -4.39 19.30 -4.85
C SER A 412 -3.78 19.91 -6.11
N GLU A 413 -2.46 19.81 -6.28
CA GLU A 413 -1.71 20.30 -7.44
C GLU A 413 -1.50 19.23 -8.53
N GLY A 414 -2.06 18.03 -8.36
CA GLY A 414 -1.94 16.91 -9.30
C GLY A 414 -0.72 16.00 -9.09
N THR A 415 0.14 16.25 -8.11
CA THR A 415 1.29 15.38 -7.82
C THR A 415 0.81 13.97 -7.46
N CYS A 416 1.25 12.96 -8.21
CA CYS A 416 0.93 11.55 -7.96
C CYS A 416 1.70 11.01 -6.75
N ASP A 417 0.97 10.44 -5.79
CA ASP A 417 1.52 9.92 -4.54
C ASP A 417 2.44 8.72 -4.78
N ASP A 418 2.02 7.74 -5.59
CA ASP A 418 2.82 6.55 -5.91
C ASP A 418 4.10 6.84 -6.71
N GLU A 419 4.18 7.98 -7.39
CA GLU A 419 5.37 8.38 -8.15
C GLU A 419 6.33 9.24 -7.33
N PHE A 420 5.79 10.22 -6.60
CA PHE A 420 6.59 11.24 -5.94
C PHE A 420 6.64 11.10 -4.42
N MET A 421 5.72 10.34 -3.82
CA MET A 421 5.56 10.12 -2.37
C MET A 421 5.51 11.47 -1.63
N THR A 422 5.75 11.47 -0.32
CA THR A 422 5.82 12.71 0.47
C THR A 422 7.26 13.04 0.85
N GLU A 423 7.77 14.15 0.30
CA GLU A 423 9.00 14.77 0.78
C GLU A 423 8.76 15.51 2.12
N PRO A 424 9.66 15.42 3.10
CA PRO A 424 9.56 16.18 4.33
C PRO A 424 9.79 17.67 4.09
N ASP A 425 9.35 18.54 5.00
CA ASP A 425 9.66 19.97 4.94
C ASP A 425 11.10 20.24 5.39
N ILE A 426 11.61 19.43 6.33
CA ILE A 426 13.00 19.42 6.79
C ILE A 426 13.59 18.03 6.49
N TYR A 427 14.47 17.96 5.49
CA TYR A 427 15.15 16.73 5.15
C TYR A 427 16.28 16.42 6.15
N VAL A 428 16.30 15.17 6.61
CA VAL A 428 17.32 14.60 7.49
C VAL A 428 17.87 13.36 6.82
N LYS A 429 19.17 13.37 6.53
CA LYS A 429 19.82 12.30 5.74
C LYS A 429 19.75 10.91 6.38
N ASP A 430 19.72 10.85 7.70
CA ASP A 430 19.55 9.62 8.47
C ASP A 430 18.43 9.84 9.47
N ALA A 431 17.23 9.43 9.09
CA ALA A 431 16.03 9.52 9.91
C ALA A 431 15.83 8.29 10.80
N SER A 432 16.82 7.40 10.93
CA SER A 432 16.71 6.23 11.79
C SER A 432 16.36 6.61 13.23
N ILE A 433 15.52 5.80 13.86
CA ILE A 433 15.08 6.03 15.23
C ILE A 433 16.23 5.69 16.18
N ASN A 434 16.55 6.61 17.09
CA ASN A 434 17.46 6.34 18.20
C ASN A 434 16.69 6.29 19.53
N GLU A 435 16.97 5.30 20.38
CA GLU A 435 16.35 5.20 21.70
C GLU A 435 16.78 6.35 22.64
N ASP A 436 18.03 6.82 22.49
CA ASP A 436 18.48 8.07 23.08
C ASP A 436 18.14 9.23 22.12
N PHE A 437 17.10 9.98 22.48
CA PHE A 437 16.62 11.10 21.68
C PHE A 437 17.66 12.19 21.46
N LYS A 438 18.68 12.29 22.32
CA LYS A 438 19.80 13.25 22.13
C LYS A 438 20.67 12.87 20.93
N LEU A 439 20.62 11.61 20.52
CA LEU A 439 21.33 11.08 19.36
C LEU A 439 20.41 10.88 18.15
N ASP A 440 19.11 11.20 18.28
CA ASP A 440 18.16 11.12 17.19
C ASP A 440 18.23 12.39 16.32
N ASN A 441 18.63 12.22 15.06
CA ASN A 441 18.86 13.36 14.16
C ASN A 441 17.58 14.16 13.89
N CYS A 442 16.43 13.50 13.76
CA CYS A 442 15.17 14.17 13.50
C CYS A 442 14.71 14.99 14.69
N ILE A 443 14.81 14.43 15.91
CA ILE A 443 14.48 15.16 17.14
C ILE A 443 15.43 16.34 17.31
N ASN A 444 16.74 16.15 17.08
CA ASN A 444 17.72 17.23 17.16
C ASN A 444 17.44 18.38 16.19
N GLU A 445 17.02 18.09 14.95
CA GLU A 445 16.60 19.14 14.01
C GLU A 445 15.37 19.91 14.49
N VAL A 446 14.40 19.23 15.10
CA VAL A 446 13.25 19.91 15.72
C VAL A 446 13.69 20.85 16.85
N LEU A 447 14.62 20.41 17.71
CA LEU A 447 15.13 21.21 18.84
C LEU A 447 15.94 22.43 18.37
N LYS A 448 16.77 22.29 17.32
CA LYS A 448 17.51 23.41 16.70
C LYS A 448 16.55 24.50 16.22
N GLY A 449 15.47 24.13 15.54
CA GLY A 449 14.45 25.06 15.04
C GLY A 449 13.66 25.80 16.15
N GLN A 450 13.78 25.37 17.40
CA GLN A 450 13.12 26.00 18.55
C GLN A 450 14.02 26.94 19.35
N GLY A 451 15.33 26.98 19.06
CA GLY A 451 16.33 27.69 19.86
C GLY A 451 16.70 26.97 21.16
N ASP A 452 16.30 25.69 21.29
CA ASP A 452 16.54 24.83 22.46
C ASP A 452 17.56 23.71 22.11
N GLY A 453 18.32 23.86 21.01
CA GLY A 453 19.39 22.94 20.62
C GLY A 453 20.57 23.01 21.59
N ALA A 454 21.05 21.84 22.02
CA ALA A 454 22.17 21.68 22.96
C ALA A 454 23.48 22.29 22.45
#